data_AF-A0A098F4Z7-F1
#
_entry.id   AF-A0A098F4Z7-F1
#
_cell.length_a   1.000
_cell.length_b   1.000
_cell.length_c   1.000
_cell.angle_alpha   90.00
_cell.angle_beta   90.00
_cell.angle_gamma   90.00
#
_symmetry.space_group_name_H-M   'P 1'
#
loop_
_entity.id
_entity.type
_entity.pdbx_description
1 polymer ?
#
loop_
_entity_poly.entity_id
_entity_poly.type
_entity_poly.pdbx_seq_one_letter_code
_entity_poly.pdbx_strand_id
1 'polypeptide(L)'
;MGDFEVFGIPVSLGTMIYQALIFTVLVFLIKKFVMGRLLGVMEKRKAYIGQQLSLAEQYKKEAEQKLLEQERLVVLAREEARIIRSRSEEEARSAFEQSVAEAREIVHNAKDDARRILNSHNQHRGA
;
A
#
# COMPACT_ATOMS: atom_id res chain seq x y z
N MET A 1 72.48 -45.76 -1.35
CA MET A 1 71.05 -46.04 -1.13
C MET A 1 70.48 -44.82 -0.41
N GLY A 2 69.68 -43.93 -0.98
CA GLY A 2 69.27 -43.76 -2.37
C GLY A 2 69.18 -42.25 -2.62
N ASP A 3 69.98 -41.77 -3.57
CA ASP A 3 69.88 -40.40 -4.06
C ASP A 3 68.90 -40.45 -5.23
N PHE A 4 67.67 -39.97 -5.00
CA PHE A 4 66.67 -39.81 -6.04
C PHE A 4 66.74 -38.36 -6.52
N GLU A 5 67.13 -38.17 -7.77
CA GLU A 5 67.05 -36.86 -8.42
C GLU A 5 65.65 -36.68 -9.00
N VAL A 6 64.92 -35.71 -8.47
CA VAL A 6 63.61 -35.30 -9.00
C VAL A 6 63.73 -33.83 -9.36
N PHE A 7 63.49 -33.49 -10.64
CA PHE A 7 63.60 -32.12 -11.15
C PHE A 7 64.99 -31.45 -10.93
N GLY A 8 66.09 -32.21 -10.99
CA GLY A 8 67.45 -31.66 -10.88
C GLY A 8 67.86 -31.21 -9.48
N ILE A 9 67.10 -31.60 -8.45
CA ILE A 9 67.42 -31.38 -7.04
C ILE A 9 67.71 -32.74 -6.40
N PRO A 10 68.81 -32.91 -5.65
CA PRO A 10 69.07 -34.15 -4.92
C PRO A 10 68.02 -34.29 -3.79
N VAL A 11 67.09 -35.23 -3.94
CA VAL A 11 65.99 -35.44 -2.99
C VAL A 11 66.25 -36.71 -2.18
N SER A 12 66.47 -36.54 -0.88
CA SER A 12 66.50 -37.66 0.05
C SER A 12 65.08 -38.12 0.39
N LEU A 13 64.85 -39.42 0.54
CA LEU A 13 63.57 -40.01 0.99
C LEU A 13 63.00 -39.30 2.24
N GLY A 14 63.87 -38.84 3.15
CA GLY A 14 63.46 -38.08 4.33
C GLY A 14 62.81 -36.73 4.00
N THR A 15 63.33 -36.02 3.00
CA THR A 15 62.77 -34.73 2.55
C THR A 15 61.42 -34.90 1.86
N MET A 16 61.23 -36.00 1.12
CA MET A 16 59.95 -36.33 0.48
C MET A 16 58.85 -36.63 1.51
N ILE A 17 59.18 -37.40 2.55
CA ILE A 17 58.23 -37.71 3.65
C ILE A 17 57.89 -36.43 4.43
N TYR A 18 58.88 -35.59 4.72
CA TYR A 18 58.66 -34.32 5.42
C TYR A 18 57.79 -33.36 4.60
N GLN A 19 58.02 -33.26 3.29
CA GLN A 19 57.20 -32.47 2.38
C GLN A 19 55.77 -33.00 2.32
N ALA A 20 55.58 -34.32 2.23
CA ALA A 20 54.25 -34.94 2.24
C ALA A 20 53.50 -34.66 3.57
N LEU A 21 54.21 -34.66 4.70
CA LEU A 21 53.65 -34.33 6.01
C LEU A 21 53.22 -32.86 6.07
N ILE A 22 54.04 -31.91 5.63
CA ILE A 22 53.68 -30.48 5.56
C ILE A 22 52.47 -30.29 4.65
N PHE A 23 52.46 -30.91 3.46
CA PHE A 23 51.36 -30.79 2.52
C PHE A 23 50.05 -31.33 3.11
N THR A 24 50.12 -32.46 3.81
CA THR A 24 48.97 -33.06 4.50
C THR A 24 48.44 -32.15 5.60
N VAL A 25 49.32 -31.58 6.43
CA VAL A 25 48.95 -30.62 7.48
C VAL A 25 48.31 -29.37 6.88
N LEU A 26 48.85 -28.86 5.77
CA LEU A 26 48.34 -27.68 5.07
C LEU A 26 46.94 -27.93 4.49
N VAL A 27 46.73 -29.07 3.81
CA VAL A 27 45.41 -29.46 3.31
C VAL A 27 44.41 -29.63 4.45
N PHE A 28 44.83 -30.20 5.58
CA PHE A 28 43.97 -30.37 6.76
C PHE A 28 43.55 -29.02 7.35
N LEU A 29 44.47 -28.06 7.47
CA LEU A 29 44.19 -26.71 7.91
C LEU A 29 43.20 -26.01 6.97
N ILE A 30 43.43 -26.06 5.65
CA ILE A 30 42.54 -25.47 4.66
C ILE A 30 41.13 -26.08 4.75
N LYS A 31 41.02 -27.41 4.81
CA LYS A 31 39.73 -28.10 4.93
C LYS A 31 38.97 -27.63 6.17
N LYS A 32 39.64 -27.46 7.31
CA LYS A 32 39.00 -27.02 8.55
C LYS A 32 38.54 -25.56 8.50
N PHE A 33 39.30 -24.66 7.89
CA PHE A 33 39.00 -23.22 7.89
C PHE A 33 38.11 -22.77 6.72
N VAL A 34 38.28 -23.34 5.52
CA VAL A 34 37.55 -22.91 4.31
C VAL A 34 36.12 -23.42 4.32
N MET A 35 35.88 -24.67 4.76
CA MET A 35 34.51 -25.21 4.77
C MET A 35 33.56 -24.35 5.59
N GLY A 36 33.99 -23.87 6.77
CA GLY A 36 33.17 -23.01 7.63
C GLY A 36 32.89 -21.63 7.03
N ARG A 37 33.91 -20.96 6.46
CA ARG A 37 33.72 -19.60 5.91
C ARG A 37 33.02 -19.60 4.56
N LEU A 38 33.34 -20.53 3.67
CA LEU A 38 32.79 -20.57 2.32
C LEU A 38 31.32 -20.99 2.32
N LEU A 39 30.97 -22.06 3.06
CA LEU A 39 29.58 -22.51 3.17
C LEU A 39 28.71 -21.45 3.83
N GLY A 40 29.20 -20.79 4.88
CA GLY A 40 28.45 -19.74 5.56
C GLY A 40 28.11 -18.54 4.65
N VAL A 41 28.98 -18.16 3.71
CA VAL A 41 28.68 -17.08 2.75
C VAL A 41 27.67 -17.54 1.70
N MET A 42 27.78 -18.78 1.20
CA MET A 42 26.83 -19.30 0.21
C MET A 42 25.43 -19.49 0.81
N GLU A 43 25.33 -20.02 2.03
CA GLU A 43 24.05 -20.14 2.75
C GLU A 43 23.43 -18.78 3.03
N LYS A 44 24.22 -17.80 3.50
CA LYS A 44 23.73 -16.42 3.69
C LYS A 44 23.20 -15.81 2.41
N ARG A 45 23.92 -15.97 1.29
CA ARG A 45 23.45 -15.48 -0.02
C ARG A 45 22.17 -16.17 -0.46
N LYS A 46 22.09 -17.50 -0.33
CA LYS A 46 20.90 -18.27 -0.68
C LYS A 46 19.70 -17.86 0.17
N ALA A 47 19.87 -17.74 1.47
CA ALA A 47 18.83 -17.32 2.40
C ALA A 47 18.37 -15.88 2.12
N TYR A 48 19.31 -14.95 1.90
CA TYR A 48 18.99 -13.57 1.56
C TYR A 48 18.19 -13.48 0.25
N ILE A 49 18.63 -14.15 -0.82
CA ILE A 49 17.91 -14.14 -2.11
C ILE A 49 16.53 -14.77 -1.95
N GLY A 50 16.43 -15.90 -1.24
CA GLY A 50 15.14 -16.55 -0.99
C GLY A 50 14.17 -15.66 -0.21
N GLN A 51 14.67 -14.96 0.81
CA GLN A 51 13.87 -14.00 1.58
C GLN A 51 13.43 -12.82 0.72
N GLN A 52 14.33 -12.23 -0.06
CA GLN A 52 14.01 -11.11 -0.94
C GLN A 52 12.98 -11.49 -2.01
N LEU A 53 13.09 -12.69 -2.58
CA LEU A 53 12.12 -13.19 -3.55
C LEU A 53 10.74 -13.39 -2.90
N SER A 54 10.69 -14.02 -1.72
CA SER A 54 9.44 -14.21 -0.98
C SER A 54 8.80 -12.87 -0.58
N LEU A 55 9.59 -11.88 -0.17
CA LEU A 55 9.09 -10.54 0.13
C LEU A 55 8.58 -9.83 -1.11
N ALA A 56 9.29 -9.94 -2.24
CA ALA A 56 8.85 -9.38 -3.51
C ALA A 56 7.51 -9.98 -3.98
N GLU A 57 7.34 -11.30 -3.84
CA GLU A 57 6.07 -11.97 -4.14
C GLU A 57 4.95 -11.53 -3.21
N GLN A 58 5.21 -11.41 -1.90
CA GLN A 58 4.25 -10.89 -0.93
C GLN A 58 3.83 -9.45 -1.25
N TYR A 59 4.79 -8.55 -1.50
CA TYR A 59 4.49 -7.17 -1.86
C TYR A 59 3.74 -7.05 -3.19
N LYS A 60 4.05 -7.88 -4.17
CA LYS A 60 3.28 -7.93 -5.42
C LYS A 60 1.83 -8.32 -5.13
N LYS A 61 1.60 -9.36 -4.34
CA LYS A 61 0.25 -9.81 -3.97
C LYS A 61 -0.51 -8.76 -3.16
N GLU A 62 0.14 -8.14 -2.18
CA GLU A 62 -0.46 -7.07 -1.38
C GLU A 62 -0.79 -5.83 -2.23
N ALA A 63 0.08 -5.48 -3.19
CA ALA A 63 -0.16 -4.38 -4.11
C ALA A 63 -1.36 -4.66 -5.02
N GLU A 64 -1.46 -5.87 -5.58
CA GLU A 64 -2.61 -6.30 -6.38
C GLU A 64 -3.91 -6.26 -5.56
N GLN A 65 -3.88 -6.72 -4.30
CA GLN A 65 -5.05 -6.66 -3.41
C GLN A 65 -5.46 -5.22 -3.09
N LYS A 66 -4.50 -4.36 -2.74
CA LYS A 66 -4.76 -2.94 -2.46
C LYS A 66 -5.29 -2.21 -3.67
N LEU A 67 -4.80 -2.52 -4.87
CA LEU A 67 -5.28 -1.92 -6.11
C LEU A 67 -6.74 -2.29 -6.36
N LEU A 68 -7.09 -3.57 -6.20
CA LEU A 68 -8.46 -4.05 -6.36
C LEU A 68 -9.42 -3.43 -5.32
N GLU A 69 -8.95 -3.26 -4.08
CA GLU A 69 -9.72 -2.58 -3.04
C GLU A 69 -9.89 -1.09 -3.32
N GLN A 70 -8.85 -0.40 -3.81
CA GLN A 70 -8.93 1.00 -4.23
C GLN A 70 -9.92 1.18 -5.38
N GLU A 71 -9.89 0.31 -6.39
CA GLU A 71 -10.85 0.35 -7.50
C GLU A 71 -12.29 0.18 -6.99
N ARG A 72 -12.51 -0.77 -6.06
CA ARG A 72 -13.81 -0.97 -5.42
C ARG A 72 -14.26 0.27 -4.65
N LEU A 73 -13.37 0.88 -3.86
CA LEU A 73 -13.68 2.09 -3.09
C LEU A 73 -14.02 3.27 -3.99
N VAL A 74 -13.32 3.44 -5.13
CA VAL A 74 -13.64 4.48 -6.11
C VAL A 74 -15.02 4.28 -6.72
N VAL A 75 -15.40 3.03 -7.03
CA VAL A 75 -16.74 2.71 -7.53
C VAL A 75 -17.80 3.04 -6.49
N LEU A 76 -17.62 2.62 -5.24
CA LEU A 76 -18.53 2.90 -4.14
C LEU A 76 -18.67 4.41 -3.89
N ALA A 77 -17.55 5.15 -3.84
CA ALA A 77 -17.58 6.59 -3.66
C ALA A 77 -18.34 7.31 -4.79
N ARG A 78 -18.22 6.82 -6.05
CA ARG A 78 -19.00 7.37 -7.19
C ARG A 78 -20.48 7.05 -7.11
N GLU A 79 -20.85 5.90 -6.58
CA GLU A 79 -22.24 5.53 -6.32
C GLU A 79 -22.84 6.38 -5.21
N GLU A 80 -22.15 6.48 -4.09
CA GLU A 80 -22.55 7.31 -2.94
C GLU A 80 -22.67 8.78 -3.33
N ALA A 81 -21.71 9.33 -4.08
CA ALA A 81 -21.79 10.69 -4.59
C ALA A 81 -23.02 10.91 -5.50
N ARG A 82 -23.40 9.92 -6.31
CA ARG A 82 -24.61 9.98 -7.14
C ARG A 82 -25.88 9.97 -6.28
N ILE A 83 -25.92 9.13 -5.25
CA ILE A 83 -27.05 9.07 -4.31
C ILE A 83 -27.18 10.39 -3.56
N ILE A 84 -26.08 10.92 -3.02
CA ILE A 84 -26.06 12.20 -2.30
C ILE A 84 -26.56 13.31 -3.23
N ARG A 85 -26.03 13.39 -4.46
CA ARG A 85 -26.48 14.40 -5.42
C ARG A 85 -27.97 14.29 -5.72
N SER A 86 -28.48 13.08 -5.97
CA SER A 86 -29.90 12.87 -6.24
C SER A 86 -30.77 13.29 -5.05
N ARG A 87 -30.37 12.93 -3.82
CA ARG A 87 -31.07 13.36 -2.60
C ARG A 87 -31.03 14.87 -2.43
N SER A 88 -29.89 15.51 -2.64
CA SER A 88 -29.77 16.96 -2.54
C SER A 88 -30.60 17.68 -3.60
N GLU A 89 -30.70 17.14 -4.83
CA GLU A 89 -31.58 17.69 -5.87
C GLU A 89 -33.06 17.55 -5.49
N GLU A 90 -33.47 16.41 -4.91
CA GLU A 90 -34.83 16.19 -4.43
C GLU A 90 -35.18 17.08 -3.23
N GLU A 91 -34.29 17.16 -2.25
CA GLU A 91 -34.44 18.01 -1.06
C GLU A 91 -34.50 19.49 -1.44
N ALA A 92 -33.64 19.94 -2.36
CA ALA A 92 -33.67 21.31 -2.87
C ALA A 92 -34.98 21.63 -3.59
N ARG A 93 -35.52 20.69 -4.39
CA ARG A 93 -36.84 20.84 -5.04
C ARG A 93 -37.95 20.95 -4.01
N SER A 94 -37.99 20.04 -3.04
CA SER A 94 -39.00 20.07 -1.96
C SER A 94 -38.92 21.36 -1.15
N ALA A 95 -37.71 21.81 -0.77
CA ALA A 95 -37.51 23.04 -0.04
C ALA A 95 -37.95 24.27 -0.85
N PHE A 96 -37.68 24.27 -2.16
CA PHE A 96 -38.14 25.34 -3.06
C PHE A 96 -39.66 25.36 -3.17
N GLU A 97 -40.31 24.22 -3.36
CA GLU A 97 -41.77 24.12 -3.44
C GLU A 97 -42.44 24.59 -2.15
N GLN A 98 -41.91 24.18 -0.99
CA GLN A 98 -42.39 24.65 0.32
C GLN A 98 -42.21 26.16 0.47
N SER A 99 -41.04 26.70 0.11
CA SER A 99 -40.75 28.14 0.17
C SER A 99 -41.69 28.95 -0.71
N VAL A 100 -42.02 28.45 -1.91
CA VAL A 100 -42.97 29.09 -2.83
C VAL A 100 -44.40 29.03 -2.28
N ALA A 101 -44.80 27.91 -1.68
CA ALA A 101 -46.11 27.76 -1.06
C ALA A 101 -46.28 28.73 0.12
N GLU A 102 -45.29 28.80 1.02
CA GLU A 102 -45.27 29.73 2.15
C GLU A 102 -45.30 31.20 1.67
N ALA A 103 -44.49 31.56 0.67
CA ALA A 103 -44.51 32.91 0.11
C ALA A 103 -45.89 33.29 -0.47
N ARG A 104 -46.58 32.34 -1.13
CA ARG A 104 -47.94 32.56 -1.64
C ARG A 104 -48.94 32.77 -0.51
N GLU A 105 -48.83 32.00 0.56
CA GLU A 105 -49.67 32.14 1.74
C GLU A 105 -49.46 33.50 2.42
N ILE A 106 -48.22 33.94 2.61
CA ILE A 106 -47.88 35.26 3.16
C ILE A 106 -48.49 36.38 2.30
N VAL A 107 -48.34 36.30 0.97
CA VAL A 107 -48.92 37.29 0.05
C VAL A 107 -50.46 37.30 0.10
N HIS A 108 -51.07 36.12 0.21
CA HIS A 108 -52.53 36.00 0.35
C HIS A 108 -53.01 36.67 1.65
N ASN A 109 -52.41 36.32 2.79
CA ASN A 109 -52.74 36.89 4.10
C ASN A 109 -52.53 38.41 4.13
N ALA A 110 -51.43 38.90 3.56
CA ALA A 110 -51.16 40.33 3.46
C ALA A 110 -52.22 41.08 2.61
N LYS A 111 -52.70 40.46 1.51
CA LYS A 111 -53.79 41.03 0.70
C LYS A 111 -55.11 41.08 1.46
N ASP A 112 -55.43 40.03 2.21
CA ASP A 112 -56.65 39.96 3.00
C ASP A 112 -56.65 40.99 4.13
N ASP A 113 -55.54 41.14 4.84
CA ASP A 113 -55.39 42.14 5.89
C ASP A 113 -55.48 43.57 5.31
N ALA A 114 -54.84 43.83 4.17
CA ALA A 114 -54.98 45.11 3.47
C ALA A 114 -56.44 45.42 3.09
N ARG A 115 -57.21 44.41 2.62
CA ARG A 115 -58.64 44.56 2.33
C ARG A 115 -59.47 44.86 3.57
N ARG A 116 -59.19 44.18 4.69
CA ARG A 116 -59.87 44.44 5.97
C ARG A 116 -59.64 45.87 6.45
N ILE A 117 -58.39 46.35 6.36
CA ILE A 117 -58.03 47.72 6.73
C ILE A 117 -58.74 48.75 5.84
N LEU A 118 -58.81 48.51 4.53
CA LEU A 118 -59.52 49.41 3.61
C LEU A 118 -61.02 49.48 3.94
N ASN A 119 -61.64 48.34 4.22
CA ASN A 119 -63.06 48.26 4.55
C ASN A 119 -63.39 48.92 5.90
N SER A 120 -62.52 48.78 6.91
CA SER A 120 -62.70 49.47 8.19
C SER A 120 -62.51 50.99 8.05
N HIS A 121 -61.55 51.43 7.23
CA HIS A 121 -61.33 52.85 6.97
C HIS A 121 -62.52 53.51 6.25
N ASN A 122 -63.16 52.80 5.31
CA ASN A 122 -64.33 53.31 4.60
C ASN A 122 -65.59 53.40 5.47
N GLN A 123 -65.74 52.53 6.48
CA GLN A 123 -66.86 52.60 7.42
C GLN A 123 -66.79 53.81 8.36
N HIS A 124 -65.58 54.29 8.69
CA HIS A 124 -65.40 55.47 9.55
C HIS A 124 -65.63 56.82 8.85
N ARG A 125 -65.65 56.89 7.51
CA ARG A 125 -65.89 58.15 6.76
C ARG A 125 -67.35 58.33 6.32
N GLY A 126 -68.20 57.32 6.51
CA GLY A 126 -69.59 57.31 6.08
C GLY A 126 -70.64 57.58 7.18
N ALA A 127 -70.21 57.96 8.38
CA ALA A 127 -71.06 58.38 9.51
C ALA A 127 -70.76 59.84 9.85
#